data_AF-A0AAD6L253-F1
#
_entry.id   AF-A0AAD6L253-F1
#
_cell.length_a   1.000
_cell.length_b   1.000
_cell.length_c   1.000
_cell.angle_alpha   90.00
_cell.angle_beta   90.00
_cell.angle_gamma   90.00
#
_symmetry.space_group_name_H-M   'P 1'
#
loop_
_entity.id
_entity.type
_entity.pdbx_description
1 polymer ?
#
loop_
_entity_poly.entity_id
_entity_poly.type
_entity_poly.pdbx_seq_one_letter_code
_entity_poly.pdbx_strand_id
1 'polypeptide(L)'
;MSSKERPTLGGTRIKTRKRNIAAPLDPAAFADAVVQIYLDNAGDLELVAKSIESSDLNFSRYGDTFFEVVFTGGRTQPGTTKPDEGEHHPYSIIDCEPTREVILPSVIYIQKILRRRPFLIKNLENVMRRFLQSLELFEENESKKLAIFTALAFSQKLSGLPPETVFQPLLKDNLVSKGIVLSFITDFFKVYLVDNSLDDLISILKRGKMEENLLEFFPSAKRSAEGFSEHFTKEGLIPLVEYNEKKIFEVKLKEMKSALTTQIAEEVDITEVIDTVKQRVKDAKLPDIEIVRILWDVLMDAVQWSGKNQQQNANSALRQ
;
A
#
# COMPACT_ATOMS: atom_id res chain seq x y z
N MET A 1 3.34 70.28 -54.82
CA MET A 1 2.71 69.08 -54.24
C MET A 1 3.82 68.20 -53.69
N SER A 2 3.94 68.09 -52.37
CA SER A 2 4.98 67.29 -51.71
C SER A 2 4.40 65.92 -51.33
N SER A 3 4.88 64.85 -51.96
CA SER A 3 4.47 63.49 -51.66
C SER A 3 5.17 63.02 -50.38
N LYS A 4 4.42 62.91 -49.28
CA LYS A 4 4.87 62.19 -48.09
C LYS A 4 4.99 60.70 -48.42
N GLU A 5 6.22 60.20 -48.51
CA GLU A 5 6.48 58.75 -48.48
C GLU A 5 6.05 58.18 -47.12
N ARG A 6 5.29 57.08 -47.16
CA ARG A 6 4.91 56.33 -45.95
C ARG A 6 6.13 55.52 -45.47
N PRO A 7 6.38 55.42 -44.16
CA PRO A 7 7.52 54.66 -43.67
C PRO A 7 7.31 53.17 -43.98
N THR A 8 8.22 52.60 -44.77
CA THR A 8 8.33 51.16 -44.99
C THR A 8 8.82 50.48 -43.72
N LEU A 9 8.10 49.44 -43.28
CA LEU A 9 8.48 48.56 -42.18
C LEU A 9 9.76 47.80 -42.56
N GLY A 10 10.91 48.40 -42.26
CA GLY A 10 12.20 47.75 -42.37
C GLY A 10 12.31 46.59 -41.39
N GLY A 11 12.46 45.39 -41.93
CA GLY A 11 13.29 44.34 -41.32
C GLY A 11 12.82 43.73 -40.01
N THR A 12 11.56 43.29 -39.88
CA THR A 12 11.25 42.28 -38.87
C THR A 12 11.68 40.90 -39.41
N ARG A 13 12.90 40.46 -39.06
CA ARG A 13 13.27 39.04 -39.18
C ARG A 13 12.29 38.25 -38.33
N ILE A 14 11.28 37.64 -38.97
CA ILE A 14 10.42 36.66 -38.31
C ILE A 14 11.32 35.48 -37.96
N LYS A 15 11.80 35.42 -36.71
CA LYS A 15 12.46 34.24 -36.17
C LYS A 15 11.39 33.15 -36.12
N THR A 16 11.44 32.23 -37.08
CA THR A 16 10.73 30.96 -36.99
C THR A 16 11.16 30.31 -35.67
N ARG A 17 10.23 30.11 -34.73
CA ARG A 17 10.54 29.40 -33.48
C ARG A 17 11.11 28.04 -33.87
N LYS A 18 12.30 27.69 -33.33
CA LYS A 18 12.81 26.31 -33.39
C LYS A 18 11.66 25.44 -32.88
N ARG A 19 11.09 24.60 -33.74
CA ARG A 19 10.24 23.51 -33.26
C ARG A 19 11.11 22.73 -32.28
N ASN A 20 10.71 22.64 -31.02
CA ASN A 20 11.29 21.69 -30.09
C ASN A 20 10.93 20.31 -30.64
N ILE A 21 11.77 19.80 -31.54
CA ILE A 21 11.74 18.39 -31.90
C ILE A 21 12.27 17.72 -30.65
N ALA A 22 11.37 17.25 -29.79
CA ALA A 22 11.76 16.36 -28.71
C ALA A 22 12.53 15.21 -29.37
N ALA A 23 13.79 15.00 -28.95
CA ALA A 23 14.56 13.87 -29.43
C ALA A 23 13.69 12.60 -29.29
N PRO A 24 13.69 11.66 -30.24
CA PRO A 24 12.95 10.41 -30.11
C PRO A 24 13.24 9.74 -28.76
N LEU A 25 12.24 9.05 -28.21
CA LEU A 25 12.45 8.19 -27.04
C LEU A 25 13.26 6.97 -27.51
N ASP A 26 14.31 6.64 -26.76
CA ASP A 26 15.12 5.45 -26.98
C ASP A 26 15.36 4.73 -25.64
N PRO A 27 14.32 4.06 -25.11
CA PRO A 27 14.43 3.27 -23.90
C PRO A 27 15.28 2.01 -24.09
N ALA A 28 15.54 1.56 -25.33
CA ALA A 28 16.36 0.39 -25.61
C ALA A 28 17.81 0.69 -25.27
N ALA A 29 18.38 1.71 -25.91
CA ALA A 29 19.77 2.10 -25.66
C ALA A 29 20.03 2.45 -24.19
N PHE A 30 19.04 3.06 -23.51
CA PHE A 30 19.16 3.31 -22.07
C PHE A 30 19.20 2.01 -21.26
N ALA A 31 18.31 1.06 -21.54
CA ALA A 31 18.28 -0.23 -20.85
C ALA A 31 19.57 -1.01 -21.09
N ASP A 32 20.01 -1.12 -22.34
CA ASP A 32 21.24 -1.81 -22.72
C ASP A 32 22.46 -1.24 -22.00
N ALA A 33 22.54 0.10 -21.87
CA ALA A 33 23.61 0.74 -21.12
C ALA A 33 23.56 0.40 -19.62
N VAL A 34 22.37 0.33 -19.01
CA VAL A 34 22.21 -0.09 -17.61
C VAL A 34 22.59 -1.57 -17.45
N VAL A 35 22.14 -2.44 -18.36
CA VAL A 35 22.51 -3.87 -18.39
C VAL A 35 24.01 -4.03 -18.46
N GLN A 36 24.68 -3.31 -19.37
CA GLN A 36 26.13 -3.35 -19.50
C GLN A 36 26.84 -2.92 -18.21
N ILE A 37 26.33 -1.90 -17.49
CA ILE A 37 26.87 -1.51 -16.19
C ILE A 37 26.80 -2.68 -15.17
N TYR A 38 25.71 -3.45 -15.14
CA TYR A 38 25.62 -4.62 -14.27
C TYR A 38 26.61 -5.72 -14.69
N LEU A 39 26.76 -5.97 -15.99
CA LEU A 39 27.67 -6.99 -16.52
C LEU A 39 29.14 -6.62 -16.26
N ASP A 40 29.54 -5.38 -16.54
CA ASP A 40 30.91 -4.87 -16.35
C ASP A 40 31.36 -4.94 -14.89
N ASN A 41 30.41 -4.83 -13.95
CA ASN A 41 30.65 -4.88 -12.52
C ASN A 41 30.29 -6.23 -11.89
N ALA A 42 29.98 -7.26 -12.70
CA ALA A 42 29.61 -8.61 -12.26
C ALA A 42 28.53 -8.63 -11.16
N GLY A 43 27.57 -7.70 -11.23
CA GLY A 43 26.49 -7.59 -10.24
C GLY A 43 26.87 -7.03 -8.87
N ASP A 44 28.11 -6.56 -8.66
CA ASP A 44 28.51 -5.88 -7.43
C ASP A 44 27.73 -4.56 -7.30
N LEU A 45 26.70 -4.55 -6.45
CA LEU A 45 25.79 -3.42 -6.30
C LEU A 45 26.47 -2.14 -5.81
N GLU A 46 27.62 -2.22 -5.12
CA GLU A 46 28.38 -1.03 -4.71
C GLU A 46 29.09 -0.40 -5.91
N LEU A 47 29.71 -1.22 -6.76
CA LEU A 47 30.35 -0.77 -7.99
C LEU A 47 29.34 -0.33 -9.06
N VAL A 48 28.23 -1.05 -9.20
CA VAL A 48 27.10 -0.67 -10.06
C VAL A 48 26.56 0.69 -9.64
N ALA A 49 26.32 0.92 -8.34
CA ALA A 49 25.85 2.22 -7.84
C ALA A 49 26.81 3.36 -8.20
N LYS A 50 28.12 3.12 -8.05
CA LYS A 50 29.16 4.10 -8.41
C LYS A 50 29.14 4.41 -9.91
N SER A 51 29.04 3.38 -10.75
CA SER A 51 28.96 3.51 -12.21
C SER A 51 27.72 4.30 -12.64
N ILE A 52 26.55 3.99 -12.06
CA ILE A 52 25.30 4.72 -12.29
C ILE A 52 25.38 6.18 -11.84
N GLU A 53 26.02 6.45 -10.70
CA GLU A 53 26.24 7.82 -10.21
C GLU A 53 27.12 8.63 -11.17
N SER A 54 28.17 8.01 -11.74
CA SER A 54 29.07 8.65 -12.70
C SER A 54 28.57 8.70 -14.15
N SER A 55 27.53 7.94 -14.48
CA SER A 55 26.99 7.87 -15.85
C SER A 55 26.28 9.17 -16.27
N ASP A 56 26.32 9.46 -17.57
CA ASP A 56 25.60 10.57 -18.22
C ASP A 56 24.19 10.15 -18.69
N LEU A 57 23.72 8.97 -18.29
CA LEU A 57 22.42 8.43 -18.62
C LEU A 57 21.27 9.32 -18.13
N ASN A 58 20.22 9.45 -18.94
CA ASN A 58 19.10 10.35 -18.67
C ASN A 58 18.02 9.70 -17.78
N PHE A 59 18.32 9.57 -16.49
CA PHE A 59 17.40 9.03 -15.48
C PHE A 59 16.09 9.81 -15.34
N SER A 60 16.09 11.11 -15.62
CA SER A 60 14.85 11.91 -15.59
C SER A 60 13.87 11.48 -16.68
N ARG A 61 14.38 10.97 -17.81
CA ARG A 61 13.58 10.53 -18.94
C ARG A 61 13.23 9.04 -18.88
N TYR A 62 14.13 8.23 -18.34
CA TYR A 62 14.04 6.77 -18.38
C TYR A 62 14.04 6.11 -17.00
N GLY A 63 13.61 6.84 -15.96
CA GLY A 63 13.59 6.33 -14.59
C GLY A 63 12.72 5.07 -14.43
N ASP A 64 11.60 4.98 -15.15
CA ASP A 64 10.76 3.76 -15.13
C ASP A 64 11.52 2.58 -15.74
N THR A 65 12.17 2.79 -16.88
CA THR A 65 13.02 1.78 -17.54
C THR A 65 14.18 1.35 -16.64
N PHE A 66 14.78 2.28 -15.91
CA PHE A 66 15.85 1.97 -14.95
C PHE A 66 15.38 0.97 -13.90
N PHE A 67 14.25 1.26 -13.22
CA PHE A 67 13.75 0.34 -12.21
C PHE A 67 13.24 -0.96 -12.82
N GLU A 68 12.69 -0.96 -14.03
CA GLU A 68 12.36 -2.20 -14.74
C GLU A 68 13.59 -3.10 -14.87
N VAL A 69 14.71 -2.58 -15.39
CA VAL A 69 15.98 -3.34 -15.49
C VAL A 69 16.44 -3.85 -14.12
N VAL A 70 16.37 -3.04 -13.06
CA VAL A 70 16.74 -3.46 -11.69
C VAL A 70 15.93 -4.68 -11.23
N PHE A 71 14.65 -4.75 -11.57
CA PHE A 71 13.79 -5.86 -11.16
C PHE A 71 13.89 -7.07 -12.10
N THR A 72 13.86 -6.87 -13.41
CA THR A 72 13.70 -7.94 -14.42
C THR A 72 14.97 -8.26 -15.21
N GLY A 73 16.08 -7.56 -14.94
CA GLY A 73 17.37 -7.78 -15.60
C GLY A 73 17.50 -7.13 -16.96
N GLY A 74 16.41 -6.60 -17.50
CA GLY A 74 16.31 -6.02 -18.83
C GLY A 74 14.91 -5.44 -19.03
N ARG A 75 14.59 -5.05 -20.27
CA ARG A 75 13.24 -4.56 -20.63
C ARG A 75 12.24 -5.71 -20.69
N THR A 76 10.98 -5.39 -20.40
CA THR A 76 9.86 -6.28 -20.68
C THR A 76 8.96 -5.73 -21.79
N GLN A 77 8.28 -6.63 -22.49
CA GLN A 77 7.36 -6.21 -23.53
C GLN A 77 6.21 -5.41 -22.89
N PRO A 78 5.72 -4.34 -23.55
CA PRO A 78 4.68 -3.48 -22.99
C PRO A 78 3.45 -4.26 -22.50
N GLY A 79 3.10 -4.08 -21.23
CA GLY A 79 1.95 -4.73 -20.61
C GLY A 79 2.17 -6.20 -20.22
N THR A 80 3.41 -6.70 -20.27
CA THR A 80 3.77 -8.07 -19.89
C THR A 80 4.96 -8.10 -18.94
N THR A 81 5.22 -9.28 -18.38
CA THR A 81 6.43 -9.62 -17.61
C THR A 81 7.50 -10.31 -18.48
N LYS A 82 7.21 -10.54 -19.77
CA LYS A 82 8.11 -11.27 -20.66
C LYS A 82 9.28 -10.40 -21.11
N PRO A 83 10.48 -10.97 -21.22
CA PRO A 83 11.63 -10.29 -21.81
C PRO A 83 11.31 -9.67 -23.18
N ASP A 84 11.81 -8.47 -23.40
CA ASP A 84 11.81 -7.79 -24.69
C ASP A 84 13.10 -8.09 -25.48
N GLU A 85 13.26 -7.55 -26.68
CA GLU A 85 14.53 -7.60 -27.41
C GLU A 85 15.65 -6.88 -26.62
N GLY A 86 16.77 -7.55 -26.41
CA GLY A 86 17.95 -7.01 -25.71
C GLY A 86 18.65 -8.07 -24.84
N GLU A 87 19.79 -7.70 -24.28
CA GLU A 87 20.47 -8.53 -23.27
C GLU A 87 19.83 -8.34 -21.89
N HIS A 88 19.86 -9.39 -21.07
CA HIS A 88 19.44 -9.34 -19.67
C HIS A 88 20.63 -9.64 -18.76
N HIS A 89 20.78 -8.87 -17.69
CA HIS A 89 21.74 -9.20 -16.63
C HIS A 89 21.11 -10.19 -15.63
N PRO A 90 21.87 -11.19 -15.12
CA PRO A 90 21.35 -12.22 -14.22
C PRO A 90 21.21 -11.76 -12.76
N TYR A 91 21.57 -10.52 -12.45
CA TYR A 91 21.61 -9.98 -11.08
C TYR A 91 20.33 -9.25 -10.66
N SER A 92 19.21 -9.54 -11.33
CA SER A 92 17.93 -8.86 -11.10
C SER A 92 17.23 -9.39 -9.84
N ILE A 93 16.27 -8.62 -9.32
CA ILE A 93 15.45 -9.07 -8.17
C ILE A 93 14.63 -10.32 -8.54
N ILE A 94 14.19 -10.44 -9.79
CA ILE A 94 13.42 -11.59 -10.27
C ILE A 94 14.29 -12.82 -10.46
N ASP A 95 15.58 -12.68 -10.79
CA ASP A 95 16.49 -13.81 -11.00
C ASP A 95 17.16 -14.33 -9.72
N CYS A 96 17.11 -13.58 -8.61
CA CYS A 96 17.75 -13.97 -7.35
C CYS A 96 16.92 -14.99 -6.54
N GLU A 97 17.51 -15.61 -5.51
CA GLU A 97 16.77 -16.51 -4.62
C GLU A 97 15.67 -15.78 -3.82
N PRO A 98 14.50 -16.42 -3.56
CA PRO A 98 13.38 -15.81 -2.84
C PRO A 98 13.62 -15.80 -1.31
N THR A 99 14.73 -15.20 -0.89
CA THR A 99 15.12 -15.06 0.50
C THR A 99 15.42 -13.61 0.84
N ARG A 100 15.22 -13.28 2.11
CA ARG A 100 15.40 -11.94 2.64
C ARG A 100 16.84 -11.46 2.50
N GLU A 101 17.78 -12.35 2.82
CA GLU A 101 19.22 -12.07 2.84
C GLU A 101 19.74 -11.72 1.45
N VAL A 102 19.16 -12.32 0.41
CA VAL A 102 19.56 -12.12 -0.99
C VAL A 102 18.90 -10.87 -1.59
N ILE A 103 17.65 -10.56 -1.22
CA ILE A 103 16.91 -9.40 -1.75
C ILE A 103 17.25 -8.08 -1.03
N LEU A 104 17.61 -8.14 0.26
CA LEU A 104 17.93 -6.94 1.06
C LEU A 104 19.04 -6.05 0.45
N PRO A 105 20.15 -6.59 -0.09
CA PRO A 105 21.15 -5.80 -0.80
C PRO A 105 20.56 -4.92 -1.91
N SER A 106 19.60 -5.42 -2.69
CA SER A 106 18.92 -4.67 -3.75
C SER A 106 18.11 -3.50 -3.20
N VAL A 107 17.46 -3.66 -2.03
CA VAL A 107 16.75 -2.56 -1.34
C VAL A 107 17.73 -1.48 -0.87
N ILE A 108 18.86 -1.87 -0.28
CA ILE A 108 19.90 -0.93 0.18
C ILE A 108 20.52 -0.19 -1.01
N TYR A 109 20.79 -0.89 -2.11
CA TYR A 109 21.26 -0.34 -3.36
C TYR A 109 20.28 0.71 -3.92
N ILE A 110 18.98 0.37 -4.04
CA ILE A 110 17.96 1.32 -4.50
C ILE A 110 17.88 2.53 -3.55
N GLN A 111 17.99 2.31 -2.24
CA GLN A 111 18.00 3.40 -1.26
C GLN A 111 19.18 4.35 -1.50
N LYS A 112 20.37 3.81 -1.79
CA LYS A 112 21.57 4.60 -2.13
C LYS A 112 21.35 5.44 -3.39
N ILE A 113 20.80 4.84 -4.45
CA ILE A 113 20.45 5.57 -5.68
C ILE A 113 19.44 6.68 -5.40
N LEU A 114 18.37 6.40 -4.65
CA LEU A 114 17.32 7.38 -4.33
C LEU A 114 17.83 8.52 -3.44
N ARG A 115 18.79 8.28 -2.53
CA ARG A 115 19.41 9.38 -1.75
C ARG A 115 20.17 10.36 -2.64
N ARG A 116 20.80 9.88 -3.71
CA ARG A 116 21.52 10.72 -4.68
C ARG A 116 20.59 11.34 -5.73
N ARG A 117 19.52 10.63 -6.10
CA ARG A 117 18.56 11.00 -7.14
C ARG A 117 17.13 10.89 -6.59
N PRO A 118 16.70 11.77 -5.66
CA PRO A 118 15.41 11.63 -4.97
C PRO A 118 14.20 11.74 -5.91
N PHE A 119 14.34 12.41 -7.06
CA PHE A 119 13.29 12.50 -8.08
C PHE A 119 12.87 11.13 -8.64
N LEU A 120 13.74 10.11 -8.55
CA LEU A 120 13.46 8.75 -9.02
C LEU A 120 12.45 7.99 -8.15
N ILE A 121 12.09 8.49 -6.96
CA ILE A 121 11.11 7.81 -6.10
C ILE A 121 9.77 7.60 -6.80
N LYS A 122 9.37 8.54 -7.67
CA LYS A 122 8.12 8.44 -8.43
C LYS A 122 8.20 7.33 -9.46
N ASN A 123 9.36 7.13 -10.08
CA ASN A 123 9.56 6.05 -11.05
C ASN A 123 9.54 4.68 -10.36
N LEU A 124 10.16 4.55 -9.18
CA LEU A 124 10.06 3.32 -8.39
C LEU A 124 8.61 3.02 -8.01
N GLU A 125 7.87 4.03 -7.53
CA GLU A 125 6.44 3.90 -7.22
C GLU A 125 5.65 3.41 -8.44
N ASN A 126 5.89 3.99 -9.62
CA ASN A 126 5.22 3.60 -10.86
C ASN A 126 5.49 2.13 -11.22
N VAL A 127 6.75 1.71 -11.17
CA VAL A 127 7.17 0.34 -11.52
C VAL A 127 6.59 -0.67 -10.52
N MET A 128 6.68 -0.39 -9.22
CA MET A 128 6.06 -1.25 -8.20
C MET A 128 4.55 -1.35 -8.37
N ARG A 129 3.86 -0.22 -8.61
CA ARG A 129 2.42 -0.22 -8.87
C ARG A 129 2.08 -1.08 -10.08
N ARG A 130 2.85 -0.97 -11.17
CA ARG A 130 2.66 -1.76 -12.39
C ARG A 130 2.85 -3.26 -12.13
N PHE A 131 3.91 -3.64 -11.42
CA PHE A 131 4.16 -5.05 -11.11
C PHE A 131 3.12 -5.65 -10.17
N LEU A 132 2.70 -4.92 -9.13
CA LEU A 132 1.65 -5.39 -8.23
C LEU A 132 0.27 -5.44 -8.92
N GLN A 133 0.05 -4.59 -9.92
CA GLN A 133 -1.12 -4.66 -10.78
C GLN A 133 -1.12 -5.89 -11.70
N SER A 134 0.06 -6.40 -12.06
CA SER A 134 0.24 -7.51 -12.99
C SER A 134 0.74 -8.79 -12.30
N LEU A 135 0.47 -8.98 -11.00
CA LEU A 135 0.92 -10.17 -10.26
C LEU A 135 0.50 -11.49 -10.90
N GLU A 136 -0.63 -11.51 -11.62
CA GLU A 136 -1.09 -12.70 -12.35
C GLU A 136 -0.20 -13.12 -13.53
N LEU A 137 0.72 -12.25 -13.96
CA LEU A 137 1.68 -12.52 -15.03
C LEU A 137 3.04 -13.01 -14.49
N PHE A 138 3.24 -12.96 -13.17
CA PHE A 138 4.44 -13.47 -12.52
C PHE A 138 4.21 -14.91 -12.06
N GLU A 139 5.26 -15.72 -12.11
CA GLU A 139 5.24 -17.05 -11.51
C GLU A 139 5.18 -16.95 -9.97
N GLU A 140 4.81 -18.04 -9.31
CA GLU A 140 4.66 -18.07 -7.84
C GLU A 140 5.93 -17.61 -7.11
N ASN A 141 7.09 -18.08 -7.58
CA ASN A 141 8.38 -17.74 -7.00
C ASN A 141 8.73 -16.25 -7.23
N GLU A 142 8.44 -15.72 -8.42
CA GLU A 142 8.65 -14.30 -8.75
C GLU A 142 7.75 -13.38 -7.90
N SER A 143 6.47 -13.76 -7.74
CA SER A 143 5.51 -13.05 -6.90
C SER A 143 5.98 -13.00 -5.44
N LYS A 144 6.56 -14.10 -4.95
CA LYS A 144 7.19 -14.15 -3.62
C LYS A 144 8.39 -13.21 -3.48
N LYS A 145 9.26 -13.12 -4.50
CA LYS A 145 10.39 -12.16 -4.51
C LYS A 145 9.88 -10.71 -4.45
N LEU A 146 8.80 -10.39 -5.18
CA LEU A 146 8.16 -9.08 -5.10
C LEU A 146 7.56 -8.80 -3.71
N ALA A 147 6.97 -9.80 -3.05
CA ALA A 147 6.46 -9.67 -1.69
C ALA A 147 7.59 -9.39 -0.68
N ILE A 148 8.69 -10.16 -0.76
CA ILE A 148 9.89 -9.97 0.07
C ILE A 148 10.48 -8.57 -0.16
N PHE A 149 10.67 -8.17 -1.42
CA PHE A 149 11.17 -6.84 -1.75
C PHE A 149 10.28 -5.74 -1.17
N THR A 150 8.97 -5.86 -1.34
CA THR A 150 8.00 -4.85 -0.87
C THR A 150 8.02 -4.73 0.66
N ALA A 151 8.12 -5.86 1.37
CA ALA A 151 8.25 -5.90 2.83
C ALA A 151 9.54 -5.21 3.30
N LEU A 152 10.66 -5.55 2.69
CA LEU A 152 11.95 -4.94 3.01
C LEU A 152 11.99 -3.45 2.66
N ALA A 153 11.41 -3.04 1.53
CA ALA A 153 11.31 -1.63 1.13
C ALA A 153 10.57 -0.80 2.19
N PHE A 154 9.44 -1.29 2.72
CA PHE A 154 8.72 -0.57 3.77
C PHE A 154 9.40 -0.65 5.13
N SER A 155 9.98 -1.79 5.50
CA SER A 155 10.74 -1.94 6.75
C SER A 155 11.94 -0.98 6.79
N GLN A 156 12.68 -0.87 5.69
CA GLN A 156 13.81 0.06 5.54
C GLN A 156 13.37 1.52 5.30
N LYS A 157 12.06 1.80 5.33
CA LYS A 157 11.45 3.12 5.07
C LYS A 157 12.00 3.76 3.78
N LEU A 158 12.09 2.97 2.71
CA LEU A 158 12.77 3.28 1.45
C LEU A 158 12.38 4.64 0.89
N SER A 159 13.15 5.67 1.24
CA SER A 159 13.02 7.07 0.82
C SER A 159 11.59 7.63 0.83
N GLY A 160 10.75 7.17 1.77
CA GLY A 160 9.36 7.63 1.87
C GLY A 160 8.41 7.09 0.80
N LEU A 161 8.70 5.92 0.20
CA LEU A 161 7.82 5.25 -0.76
C LEU A 161 6.37 5.19 -0.21
N PRO A 162 5.37 5.71 -0.95
CA PRO A 162 4.01 5.82 -0.45
C PRO A 162 3.30 4.45 -0.39
N PRO A 163 2.87 3.98 0.80
CA PRO A 163 2.24 2.67 0.93
C PRO A 163 0.89 2.58 0.21
N GLU A 164 0.08 3.65 0.28
CA GLU A 164 -1.24 3.70 -0.35
C GLU A 164 -1.17 3.35 -1.84
N THR A 165 -0.24 3.96 -2.57
CA THR A 165 -0.15 3.80 -4.02
C THR A 165 0.43 2.47 -4.45
N VAL A 166 1.32 1.90 -3.63
CA VAL A 166 1.93 0.59 -3.86
C VAL A 166 0.92 -0.51 -3.55
N PHE A 167 0.13 -0.38 -2.48
CA PHE A 167 -0.85 -1.41 -2.09
C PHE A 167 -2.15 -1.35 -2.87
N GLN A 168 -2.57 -0.18 -3.36
CA GLN A 168 -3.81 0.00 -4.13
C GLN A 168 -4.06 -1.06 -5.24
N PRO A 169 -3.06 -1.48 -6.05
CA PRO A 169 -3.27 -2.49 -7.09
C PRO A 169 -3.70 -3.86 -6.57
N LEU A 170 -3.37 -4.19 -5.31
CA LEU A 170 -3.74 -5.46 -4.68
C LEU A 170 -5.24 -5.57 -4.40
N LEU A 171 -5.98 -4.47 -4.41
CA LEU A 171 -7.43 -4.46 -4.17
C LEU A 171 -8.26 -4.76 -5.43
N LYS A 172 -7.64 -5.14 -6.55
CA LYS A 172 -8.38 -5.48 -7.78
C LYS A 172 -9.07 -6.84 -7.68
N ASP A 173 -10.36 -6.86 -7.99
CA ASP A 173 -11.23 -8.04 -7.88
C ASP A 173 -10.69 -9.29 -8.60
N ASN A 174 -10.05 -9.14 -9.76
CA ASN A 174 -9.48 -10.26 -10.51
C ASN A 174 -8.32 -10.95 -9.77
N LEU A 175 -7.47 -10.19 -9.08
CA LEU A 175 -6.35 -10.74 -8.32
C LEU A 175 -6.83 -11.37 -7.00
N VAL A 176 -7.80 -10.71 -6.35
CA VAL A 176 -8.40 -11.18 -5.09
C VAL A 176 -9.17 -12.48 -5.29
N SER A 177 -10.01 -12.57 -6.32
CA SER A 177 -10.81 -13.77 -6.60
C SER A 177 -9.94 -15.00 -6.89
N LYS A 178 -8.77 -14.82 -7.51
CA LYS A 178 -7.77 -15.88 -7.77
C LYS A 178 -6.93 -16.27 -6.54
N GLY A 179 -7.04 -15.55 -5.43
CA GLY A 179 -6.25 -15.78 -4.22
C GLY A 179 -4.79 -15.32 -4.29
N ILE A 180 -4.40 -14.65 -5.38
CA ILE A 180 -3.03 -14.15 -5.59
C ILE A 180 -2.66 -13.11 -4.53
N VAL A 181 -3.61 -12.22 -4.21
CA VAL A 181 -3.43 -11.17 -3.21
C VAL A 181 -3.20 -11.74 -1.83
N LEU A 182 -3.97 -12.76 -1.44
CA LEU A 182 -3.81 -13.43 -0.14
C LEU A 182 -2.43 -14.06 -0.01
N SER A 183 -1.95 -14.73 -1.06
CA SER A 183 -0.59 -15.32 -1.09
C SER A 183 0.47 -14.23 -0.91
N PHE A 184 0.41 -13.18 -1.75
CA PHE A 184 1.36 -12.08 -1.71
C PHE A 184 1.41 -11.39 -0.34
N ILE A 185 0.24 -11.05 0.22
CA ILE A 185 0.16 -10.37 1.53
C ILE A 185 0.66 -11.26 2.67
N THR A 186 0.44 -12.57 2.58
CA THR A 186 0.95 -13.52 3.59
C THR A 186 2.47 -13.52 3.61
N ASP A 187 3.12 -13.63 2.45
CA ASP A 187 4.58 -13.57 2.35
C ASP A 187 5.11 -12.19 2.80
N PHE A 188 4.43 -11.11 2.40
CA PHE A 188 4.77 -9.76 2.83
C PHE A 188 4.72 -9.63 4.37
N PHE A 189 3.65 -10.08 5.03
CA PHE A 189 3.51 -10.00 6.49
C PHE A 189 4.59 -10.81 7.21
N LYS A 190 4.85 -12.03 6.76
CA LYS A 190 5.90 -12.88 7.34
C LYS A 190 7.26 -12.20 7.30
N VAL A 191 7.63 -11.63 6.16
CA VAL A 191 8.93 -10.96 6.00
C VAL A 191 8.99 -9.65 6.79
N TYR A 192 7.90 -8.87 6.77
CA TYR A 192 7.85 -7.59 7.47
C TYR A 192 7.95 -7.77 9.00
N LEU A 193 7.27 -8.77 9.56
CA LEU A 193 7.26 -9.03 11.00
C LEU A 193 8.56 -9.64 11.55
N VAL A 194 9.57 -9.91 10.71
CA VAL A 194 10.90 -10.35 11.17
C VAL A 194 11.62 -9.26 11.97
N ASP A 195 11.57 -7.99 11.53
CA ASP A 195 12.21 -6.87 12.27
C ASP A 195 11.26 -5.81 12.78
N ASN A 196 9.97 -5.87 12.39
CA ASN A 196 9.01 -4.84 12.72
C ASN A 196 7.94 -5.43 13.64
N SER A 197 7.43 -4.59 14.53
CA SER A 197 6.35 -4.99 15.42
C SER A 197 5.02 -5.13 14.67
N LEU A 198 4.04 -5.78 15.30
CA LEU A 198 2.67 -5.77 14.79
C LEU A 198 2.11 -4.34 14.69
N ASP A 199 2.41 -3.47 15.66
CA ASP A 199 1.98 -2.07 15.62
C ASP A 199 2.55 -1.32 14.41
N ASP A 200 3.81 -1.59 14.03
CA ASP A 200 4.41 -1.07 12.80
C ASP A 200 3.71 -1.60 11.55
N LEU A 201 3.31 -2.88 11.56
CA LEU A 201 2.55 -3.48 10.46
C LEU A 201 1.17 -2.83 10.32
N ILE A 202 0.45 -2.65 11.44
CA ILE A 202 -0.84 -1.96 11.45
C ILE A 202 -0.68 -0.51 11.00
N SER A 203 0.40 0.17 11.40
CA SER A 203 0.70 1.55 10.98
C SER A 203 0.94 1.67 9.47
N ILE A 204 1.72 0.75 8.88
CA ILE A 204 1.95 0.76 7.43
C ILE A 204 0.67 0.42 6.65
N LEU A 205 -0.16 -0.50 7.15
CA LEU A 205 -1.44 -0.83 6.55
C LEU A 205 -2.45 0.32 6.64
N LYS A 206 -2.47 1.09 7.74
CA LYS A 206 -3.27 2.32 7.87
C LYS A 206 -2.84 3.37 6.86
N ARG A 207 -1.53 3.62 6.73
CA ARG A 207 -0.96 4.50 5.68
C ARG A 207 -1.24 3.97 4.27
N GLY A 208 -1.42 2.67 4.14
CA GLY A 208 -1.83 1.99 2.91
C GLY A 208 -3.32 2.07 2.60
N LYS A 209 -4.16 2.51 3.54
CA LYS A 209 -5.63 2.40 3.50
C LYS A 209 -6.12 0.95 3.34
N MET A 210 -5.41 0.02 3.96
CA MET A 210 -5.65 -1.42 3.86
C MET A 210 -6.12 -2.05 5.19
N GLU A 211 -5.88 -1.39 6.31
CA GLU A 211 -6.10 -1.96 7.66
C GLU A 211 -7.57 -2.21 8.01
N GLU A 212 -8.50 -1.42 7.48
CA GLU A 212 -9.94 -1.63 7.67
C GLU A 212 -10.48 -2.79 6.84
N ASN A 213 -9.75 -3.16 5.78
CA ASN A 213 -10.21 -4.05 4.73
C ASN A 213 -9.38 -5.35 4.66
N LEU A 214 -8.83 -5.83 5.78
CA LEU A 214 -8.01 -7.05 5.80
C LEU A 214 -8.72 -8.29 5.25
N LEU A 215 -10.04 -8.38 5.45
CA LEU A 215 -10.86 -9.45 4.87
C LEU A 215 -10.97 -9.34 3.34
N GLU A 216 -10.78 -8.16 2.75
CA GLU A 216 -10.87 -7.97 1.30
C GLU A 216 -9.74 -8.64 0.53
N PHE A 217 -8.63 -9.00 1.19
CA PHE A 217 -7.55 -9.79 0.59
C PHE A 217 -7.96 -11.22 0.26
N PHE A 218 -8.97 -11.73 0.96
CA PHE A 218 -9.47 -13.09 0.76
C PHE A 218 -10.40 -13.13 -0.46
N PRO A 219 -10.37 -14.22 -1.25
CA PRO A 219 -11.42 -14.52 -2.21
C PRO A 219 -12.78 -14.45 -1.52
N SER A 220 -13.82 -13.97 -2.22
CA SER A 220 -15.16 -13.74 -1.65
C SER A 220 -15.73 -14.95 -0.89
N ALA A 221 -15.48 -16.16 -1.38
CA ALA A 221 -15.92 -17.40 -0.76
C ALA A 221 -15.29 -17.71 0.62
N LYS A 222 -14.19 -17.03 0.98
CA LYS A 222 -13.41 -17.25 2.22
C LYS A 222 -13.42 -16.05 3.16
N ARG A 223 -14.21 -15.01 2.86
CA ARG A 223 -14.30 -13.79 3.68
C ARG A 223 -15.14 -14.05 4.93
N SER A 224 -14.50 -14.58 5.98
CA SER A 224 -15.10 -14.65 7.32
C SER A 224 -14.03 -14.49 8.40
N ALA A 225 -14.47 -14.21 9.63
CA ALA A 225 -13.56 -14.15 10.78
C ALA A 225 -12.85 -15.49 10.99
N GLU A 226 -13.57 -16.60 10.83
CA GLU A 226 -13.02 -17.95 10.95
C GLU A 226 -12.00 -18.24 9.85
N GLY A 227 -12.30 -17.88 8.59
CA GLY A 227 -11.37 -18.06 7.46
C GLY A 227 -10.09 -17.23 7.62
N PHE A 228 -10.20 -16.04 8.20
CA PHE A 228 -9.05 -15.21 8.56
C PHE A 228 -8.19 -15.89 9.63
N SER A 229 -8.81 -16.30 10.74
CA SER A 229 -8.10 -16.95 11.86
C SER A 229 -7.46 -18.27 11.43
N GLU A 230 -8.16 -19.10 10.65
CA GLU A 230 -7.64 -20.38 10.14
C GLU A 230 -6.41 -20.18 9.26
N HIS A 231 -6.49 -19.30 8.27
CA HIS A 231 -5.38 -19.03 7.34
C HIS A 231 -4.16 -18.51 8.08
N PHE A 232 -4.30 -17.41 8.84
CA PHE A 232 -3.14 -16.78 9.46
C PHE A 232 -2.57 -17.58 10.64
N THR A 233 -3.36 -18.39 11.33
CA THR A 233 -2.82 -19.35 12.33
C THR A 233 -1.95 -20.41 11.64
N LYS A 234 -2.40 -20.97 10.52
CA LYS A 234 -1.64 -21.95 9.73
C LYS A 234 -0.31 -21.36 9.23
N GLU A 235 -0.33 -20.08 8.87
CA GLU A 235 0.84 -19.35 8.39
C GLU A 235 1.73 -18.80 9.52
N GLY A 236 1.41 -19.07 10.79
CA GLY A 236 2.22 -18.69 11.96
C GLY A 236 2.07 -17.22 12.38
N LEU A 237 1.07 -16.50 11.86
CA LEU A 237 0.80 -15.10 12.12
C LEU A 237 -0.24 -14.93 13.26
N ILE A 238 -0.04 -15.64 14.38
CA ILE A 238 -0.94 -15.63 15.54
C ILE A 238 -1.20 -14.21 16.09
N PRO A 239 -0.19 -13.32 16.25
CA PRO A 239 -0.44 -11.96 16.75
C PRO A 239 -1.41 -11.17 15.86
N LEU A 240 -1.41 -11.42 14.55
CA LEU A 240 -2.33 -10.78 13.62
C LEU A 240 -3.77 -11.30 13.79
N VAL A 241 -3.92 -12.59 14.11
CA VAL A 241 -5.23 -13.20 14.43
C VAL A 241 -5.81 -12.59 15.70
N GLU A 242 -5.04 -12.56 16.79
CA GLU A 242 -5.46 -11.96 18.06
C GLU A 242 -5.85 -10.49 17.91
N TYR A 243 -5.08 -9.74 17.12
CA TYR A 243 -5.39 -8.35 16.78
C TYR A 243 -6.73 -8.22 16.04
N ASN A 244 -6.98 -9.05 15.04
CA ASN A 244 -8.21 -9.02 14.27
C ASN A 244 -9.42 -9.41 15.13
N GLU A 245 -9.29 -10.43 15.99
CA GLU A 245 -10.34 -10.82 16.94
C GLU A 245 -10.69 -9.69 17.91
N LYS A 246 -9.66 -9.05 18.48
CA LYS A 246 -9.85 -7.86 19.34
C LYS A 246 -10.52 -6.72 18.59
N LYS A 247 -10.09 -6.44 17.35
CA LYS A 247 -10.70 -5.39 16.51
C LYS A 247 -12.17 -5.69 16.22
N ILE A 248 -12.51 -6.91 15.84
CA ILE A 248 -13.90 -7.33 15.61
C ILE A 248 -14.72 -7.18 16.89
N PHE A 249 -14.17 -7.57 18.03
CA PHE A 249 -14.81 -7.41 19.33
C PHE A 249 -15.09 -5.93 19.66
N GLU A 250 -14.11 -5.05 19.49
CA GLU A 250 -14.27 -3.60 19.70
C GLU A 250 -15.30 -2.97 18.76
N VAL A 251 -15.36 -3.40 17.50
CA VAL A 251 -16.39 -2.97 16.54
C VAL A 251 -17.79 -3.39 17.02
N LYS A 252 -17.97 -4.66 17.42
CA LYS A 252 -19.26 -5.15 17.96
C LYS A 252 -19.70 -4.37 19.20
N LEU A 253 -18.77 -4.06 20.11
CA LEU A 253 -19.06 -3.23 21.28
C LEU A 253 -19.54 -1.83 20.88
N LYS A 254 -18.85 -1.19 19.91
CA LYS A 254 -19.20 0.14 19.41
C LYS A 254 -20.56 0.17 18.71
N GLU A 255 -20.85 -0.84 17.89
CA GLU A 255 -22.15 -0.98 17.22
C GLU A 255 -23.30 -1.21 18.21
N MET A 256 -23.06 -2.00 19.27
CA MET A 256 -24.03 -2.18 20.34
C MET A 256 -24.28 -0.87 21.09
N LYS A 257 -23.22 -0.15 21.49
CA LYS A 257 -23.35 1.16 22.15
C LYS A 257 -24.15 2.13 21.27
N SER A 258 -23.80 2.25 19.98
CA SER A 258 -24.48 3.13 19.04
C SER A 258 -25.96 2.77 18.88
N ALA A 259 -26.29 1.49 18.72
CA ALA A 259 -27.68 1.05 18.55
C ALA A 259 -28.53 1.38 19.79
N LEU A 260 -27.99 1.16 20.99
CA LEU A 260 -28.71 1.46 22.23
C LEU A 260 -28.87 2.96 22.45
N THR A 261 -27.84 3.76 22.17
CA THR A 261 -27.94 5.22 22.22
C THR A 261 -29.04 5.74 21.30
N THR A 262 -29.15 5.20 20.07
CA THR A 262 -30.23 5.56 19.14
C THR A 262 -31.61 5.19 19.68
N GLN A 263 -31.78 3.95 20.17
CA GLN A 263 -33.07 3.50 20.71
C GLN A 263 -33.54 4.35 21.91
N ILE A 264 -32.63 4.72 22.82
CA ILE A 264 -32.97 5.58 23.95
C ILE A 264 -33.31 7.01 23.50
N ALA A 265 -32.56 7.55 22.54
CA ALA A 265 -32.82 8.89 22.02
C ALA A 265 -34.16 8.99 21.27
N GLU A 266 -34.60 7.89 20.65
CA GLU A 266 -35.88 7.78 19.95
C GLU A 266 -37.04 7.41 20.90
N GLU A 267 -36.79 7.32 22.20
CA GLU A 267 -37.78 6.92 23.23
C GLU A 267 -38.46 5.57 22.90
N VAL A 268 -37.71 4.64 22.31
CA VAL A 268 -38.17 3.27 22.04
C VAL A 268 -38.59 2.59 23.35
N ASP A 269 -39.64 1.78 23.28
CA ASP A 269 -40.17 1.10 24.46
C ASP A 269 -39.08 0.26 25.16
N ILE A 270 -39.00 0.38 26.49
CA ILE A 270 -37.93 -0.25 27.28
C ILE A 270 -37.91 -1.78 27.13
N THR A 271 -39.06 -2.42 26.86
CA THR A 271 -39.10 -3.86 26.63
C THR A 271 -38.46 -4.23 25.30
N GLU A 272 -38.62 -3.42 24.26
CA GLU A 272 -37.95 -3.60 22.96
C GLU A 272 -36.43 -3.35 23.05
N VAL A 273 -36.01 -2.38 23.87
CA VAL A 273 -34.59 -2.12 24.16
C VAL A 273 -33.96 -3.32 24.87
N ILE A 274 -34.63 -3.85 25.90
CA ILE A 274 -34.16 -5.03 26.65
C ILE A 274 -34.04 -6.24 25.72
N ASP A 275 -35.00 -6.47 24.83
CA ASP A 275 -34.96 -7.60 23.91
C ASP A 275 -33.86 -7.44 22.85
N THR A 276 -33.61 -6.20 22.38
CA THR A 276 -32.46 -5.90 21.53
C THR A 276 -31.13 -6.22 22.22
N VAL A 277 -30.97 -5.84 23.49
CA VAL A 277 -29.79 -6.16 24.30
C VAL A 277 -29.62 -7.67 24.40
N LYS A 278 -30.65 -8.40 24.84
CA LYS A 278 -30.59 -9.87 25.00
C LYS A 278 -30.18 -10.58 23.71
N GLN A 279 -30.75 -10.15 22.58
CA GLN A 279 -30.44 -10.73 21.28
C GLN A 279 -28.98 -10.47 20.88
N ARG A 280 -28.51 -9.21 20.99
CA ARG A 280 -27.12 -8.86 20.65
C ARG A 280 -26.10 -9.49 21.59
N VAL A 281 -26.41 -9.65 22.87
CA VAL A 281 -25.57 -10.37 23.84
C VAL A 281 -25.39 -11.83 23.43
N LYS A 282 -26.49 -12.48 23.01
CA LYS A 282 -26.48 -13.87 22.56
C LYS A 282 -25.67 -14.04 21.26
N ASP A 283 -25.82 -13.12 20.31
CA ASP A 283 -25.18 -13.20 18.99
C ASP A 283 -23.69 -12.85 19.03
N ALA A 284 -23.31 -11.86 19.86
CA ALA A 284 -21.93 -11.37 19.92
C ALA A 284 -21.05 -12.08 20.97
N LYS A 285 -21.64 -12.95 21.82
CA LYS A 285 -20.95 -13.64 22.94
C LYS A 285 -20.11 -12.67 23.80
N LEU A 286 -20.65 -11.48 24.05
CA LEU A 286 -19.96 -10.46 24.83
C LEU A 286 -19.89 -10.86 26.31
N PRO A 287 -18.78 -10.60 27.02
CA PRO A 287 -18.70 -10.77 28.46
C PRO A 287 -19.70 -9.88 29.20
N ASP A 288 -20.32 -10.40 30.25
CA ASP A 288 -21.29 -9.68 31.10
C ASP A 288 -20.75 -8.32 31.59
N ILE A 289 -19.46 -8.26 31.92
CA ILE A 289 -18.81 -7.03 32.41
C ILE A 289 -18.81 -5.90 31.35
N GLU A 290 -18.63 -6.24 30.07
CA GLU A 290 -18.64 -5.27 28.99
C GLU A 290 -20.06 -4.81 28.67
N ILE A 291 -21.04 -5.69 28.82
CA ILE A 291 -22.45 -5.38 28.66
C ILE A 291 -22.89 -4.37 29.73
N VAL A 292 -22.55 -4.63 31.00
CA VAL A 292 -22.83 -3.71 32.10
C VAL A 292 -22.18 -2.35 31.85
N ARG A 293 -20.92 -2.33 31.40
CA ARG A 293 -20.22 -1.09 31.08
C ARG A 293 -20.92 -0.31 29.97
N ILE A 294 -21.32 -0.98 28.87
CA ILE A 294 -22.04 -0.33 27.77
C ILE A 294 -23.38 0.25 28.24
N LEU A 295 -24.17 -0.53 28.98
CA LEU A 295 -25.47 -0.07 29.47
C LEU A 295 -25.33 1.16 30.37
N TRP A 296 -24.37 1.13 31.29
CA TRP A 296 -24.06 2.27 32.14
C TRP A 296 -23.66 3.49 31.31
N ASP A 297 -22.71 3.35 30.39
CA ASP A 297 -22.27 4.42 29.51
C ASP A 297 -23.43 5.04 28.74
N VAL A 298 -24.29 4.22 28.13
CA VAL A 298 -25.42 4.68 27.32
C VAL A 298 -26.46 5.42 28.16
N LEU A 299 -26.81 4.90 29.35
CA LEU A 299 -27.75 5.54 30.26
C LEU A 299 -27.21 6.87 30.77
N MET A 300 -25.93 6.91 31.15
CA MET A 300 -25.28 8.14 31.60
C MET A 300 -25.18 9.16 30.46
N ASP A 301 -24.88 8.75 29.23
CA ASP A 301 -24.82 9.63 28.06
C ASP A 301 -26.22 10.20 27.68
N ALA A 302 -27.30 9.47 27.96
CA ALA A 302 -28.68 9.91 27.68
C ALA A 302 -29.16 11.02 28.62
N VAL A 303 -28.54 11.21 29.78
CA VAL A 303 -28.93 12.19 30.78
C VAL A 303 -28.13 13.49 30.58
N GLN A 304 -28.80 14.64 30.47
CA GLN A 304 -28.10 15.92 30.48
C GLN A 304 -27.56 16.25 31.87
N TRP A 305 -26.24 16.19 32.05
CA TRP A 305 -25.60 16.47 33.35
C TRP A 305 -25.30 17.96 33.61
N SER A 306 -25.43 18.84 32.61
CA SER A 306 -25.15 20.28 32.76
C SER A 306 -26.42 21.13 32.87
N GLY A 307 -26.53 21.93 33.93
CA GLY A 307 -27.58 22.95 34.09
C GLY A 307 -28.09 23.14 35.52
N LYS A 308 -28.90 24.19 35.77
CA LYS A 308 -29.49 24.57 37.08
C LYS A 308 -30.35 23.49 37.77
N ASN A 309 -30.65 22.37 37.10
CA ASN A 309 -31.57 21.32 37.55
C ASN A 309 -30.89 19.97 37.82
N GLN A 310 -29.68 19.99 38.39
CA GLN A 310 -28.86 18.81 38.65
C GLN A 310 -29.59 17.71 39.45
N GLN A 311 -30.44 18.09 40.40
CA GLN A 311 -31.21 17.17 41.24
C GLN A 311 -32.42 16.54 40.52
N GLN A 312 -32.97 17.23 39.51
CA GLN A 312 -34.03 16.72 38.66
C GLN A 312 -33.44 15.72 37.64
N ASN A 313 -32.26 16.04 37.09
CA ASN A 313 -31.54 15.18 36.16
C ASN A 313 -31.05 13.88 36.83
N ALA A 314 -30.60 13.95 38.09
CA ALA A 314 -30.26 12.79 38.90
C ALA A 314 -31.48 11.86 39.15
N ASN A 315 -32.67 12.43 39.36
CA ASN A 315 -33.90 11.66 39.51
C ASN A 315 -34.38 11.05 38.19
N SER A 316 -34.12 11.68 37.04
CA SER A 316 -34.40 11.10 35.72
C SER A 316 -33.47 9.93 35.39
N ALA A 317 -32.18 10.03 35.75
CA ALA A 317 -31.21 8.94 35.61
C ALA A 317 -31.56 7.69 36.44
N LEU A 318 -32.21 7.88 37.60
CA LEU A 318 -32.66 6.79 38.47
C LEU A 318 -34.04 6.22 38.09
N ARG A 319 -34.74 6.84 37.14
CA ARG A 319 -36.08 6.43 36.67
C ARG A 319 -36.07 5.74 35.30
N GLN A 320 -35.04 5.97 34.48
CA GLN A 320 -34.75 5.13 33.31
C GLN A 320 -34.26 3.76 33.75
#